data_AF-A0A7J2WQY7-F1
#
_entry.id   AF-A0A7J2WQY7-F1
#
_cell.length_a   1.000
_cell.length_b   1.000
_cell.length_c   1.000
_cell.angle_alpha   90.00
_cell.angle_beta   90.00
_cell.angle_gamma   90.00
#
_symmetry.space_group_name_H-M   'P 1'
#
loop_
_entity.id
_entity.type
_entity.pdbx_description
1 polymer ?
#
loop_
_entity_poly.entity_id
_entity_poly.type
_entity_poly.pdbx_seq_one_letter_code
_entity_poly.pdbx_strand_id
1 'polypeptide(L)'
;MFVISDFVRVERMPGFSCELCAQCCKGRIIVLYDRDVERLLEAGFSDFYEEAGELELRLTGAKYRMKLKENGECIFLEDDRCVAYEYRPDTCRRYPFIVGEDFILASISCPGIKWDEEGDAEPFREPSKEISKVLRRIMRI
;
A
#
# COMPACT_ATOMS: atom_id res chain seq x y z
N MET A 1 -19.51 -9.11 -5.99
CA MET A 1 -18.29 -8.28 -6.02
C MET A 1 -17.84 -8.12 -4.57
N PHE A 2 -16.82 -8.86 -4.13
CA PHE A 2 -16.32 -8.72 -2.76
C PHE A 2 -15.48 -7.45 -2.67
N VAL A 3 -16.12 -6.34 -2.26
CA VAL A 3 -15.45 -5.06 -2.01
C VAL A 3 -15.10 -5.04 -0.53
N ILE A 4 -13.95 -5.62 -0.17
CA ILE A 4 -13.35 -5.47 1.18
C ILE A 4 -12.35 -4.29 1.18
N SER A 5 -12.02 -3.79 -0.02
CA SER A 5 -11.12 -2.68 -0.26
C SER A 5 -11.55 -1.92 -1.51
N ASP A 6 -11.06 -0.71 -1.69
CA ASP A 6 -11.24 0.11 -2.89
C ASP A 6 -10.45 -0.42 -4.11
N PHE A 7 -10.13 -1.71 -4.14
CA PHE A 7 -9.37 -2.34 -5.21
C PHE A 7 -10.26 -3.18 -6.12
N VAL A 8 -10.02 -3.10 -7.42
CA VAL A 8 -10.66 -3.94 -8.45
C VAL A 8 -9.60 -4.75 -9.19
N ARG A 9 -9.95 -5.97 -9.60
CA ARG A 9 -9.09 -6.76 -10.49
C ARG A 9 -9.13 -6.17 -11.89
N VAL A 10 -7.97 -6.03 -12.50
CA VAL A 10 -7.82 -5.57 -13.90
C VAL A 10 -7.08 -6.63 -14.71
N GLU A 11 -7.37 -6.71 -16.00
CA GLU A 11 -6.71 -7.64 -16.93
C GLU A 11 -5.36 -7.09 -17.41
N ARG A 12 -5.25 -5.77 -17.51
CA ARG A 12 -4.03 -5.05 -17.91
C ARG A 12 -3.75 -3.94 -16.91
N MET A 13 -2.46 -3.63 -16.73
CA MET A 13 -2.02 -2.56 -15.85
C MET A 13 -2.42 -1.20 -16.46
N PRO A 14 -3.23 -0.38 -15.78
CA PRO A 14 -3.51 0.96 -16.28
C PRO A 14 -2.28 1.86 -16.09
N GLY A 15 -2.21 2.95 -16.86
CA GLY A 15 -1.20 3.99 -16.67
C GLY A 15 -1.27 4.61 -15.27
N PHE A 16 -0.15 5.16 -14.79
CA PHE A 16 -0.11 5.81 -13.48
C PHE A 16 0.84 7.01 -13.45
N SER A 17 0.32 8.13 -12.96
CA SER A 17 1.11 9.31 -12.61
C SER A 17 0.62 9.88 -11.29
N CYS A 18 1.50 9.93 -10.29
CA CYS A 18 1.16 10.44 -8.97
C CYS A 18 0.84 11.94 -9.03
N GLU A 19 -0.34 12.33 -8.56
CA GLU A 19 -0.79 13.73 -8.53
C GLU A 19 -0.31 14.50 -7.29
N LEU A 20 0.50 13.87 -6.41
CA LEU A 20 0.97 14.46 -5.14
C LEU A 20 -0.18 14.97 -4.24
N CYS A 21 -1.34 14.32 -4.30
CA CYS A 21 -2.58 14.77 -3.65
C CYS A 21 -2.77 14.27 -2.19
N ALA A 22 -1.76 13.61 -1.61
CA ALA A 22 -1.78 13.03 -0.26
C ALA A 22 -2.87 11.98 0.04
N GLN A 23 -3.75 11.60 -0.90
CA GLN A 23 -4.86 10.66 -0.65
C GLN A 23 -4.41 9.25 -0.21
N CYS A 24 -3.17 8.84 -0.51
CA CYS A 24 -2.61 7.59 0.00
C CYS A 24 -2.27 7.64 1.50
N CYS A 25 -2.18 8.84 2.09
CA CYS A 25 -1.86 9.08 3.49
C CYS A 25 -3.08 9.42 4.35
N LYS A 26 -4.29 9.46 3.80
CA LYS A 26 -5.52 9.86 4.51
C LYS A 26 -6.52 8.69 4.53
N GLY A 27 -6.98 8.29 5.73
CA GLY A 27 -8.04 7.30 5.88
C GLY A 27 -7.71 5.89 5.36
N ARG A 28 -6.42 5.52 5.33
CA ARG A 28 -5.94 4.20 4.87
C ARG A 28 -5.09 3.52 5.93
N ILE A 29 -5.24 2.21 6.01
CA ILE A 29 -4.37 1.37 6.83
C ILE A 29 -3.10 1.06 6.04
N ILE A 30 -1.96 1.46 6.57
CA ILE A 30 -0.64 1.17 6.00
C ILE A 30 -0.05 0.03 6.82
N VAL A 31 -0.15 -1.19 6.31
CA VAL A 31 0.50 -2.35 6.93
C VAL A 31 2.00 -2.35 6.68
N LEU A 32 2.76 -2.83 7.66
CA LEU A 32 4.22 -2.82 7.68
C LEU A 32 4.76 -4.24 7.89
N TYR A 33 5.65 -4.64 7.00
CA TYR A 33 6.43 -5.87 7.15
C TYR A 33 7.68 -5.62 7.99
N ASP A 34 8.33 -6.68 8.48
CA ASP A 34 9.53 -6.57 9.32
C ASP A 34 10.62 -5.70 8.62
N ARG A 35 10.81 -5.85 7.30
CA ARG A 35 11.73 -5.04 6.49
C ARG A 35 11.34 -3.56 6.37
N ASP A 36 10.06 -3.24 6.45
CA ASP A 36 9.58 -1.85 6.43
C ASP A 36 9.94 -1.15 7.73
N VAL A 37 9.74 -1.84 8.85
CA VAL A 37 10.06 -1.33 10.18
C VAL A 37 11.57 -1.11 10.31
N GLU A 38 12.39 -2.10 9.92
CA GLU A 38 13.85 -1.99 9.92
C GLU A 38 14.33 -0.78 9.11
N ARG A 39 13.89 -0.65 7.85
CA ARG A 39 14.26 0.49 7.00
C ARG A 39 13.92 1.85 7.60
N LEU A 40 12.76 1.98 8.25
CA LEU A 40 12.33 3.23 8.86
C LEU A 40 13.09 3.54 10.15
N LEU A 41 13.41 2.53 10.96
CA LEU A 41 14.26 2.68 12.15
C LEU A 41 15.69 3.10 11.76
N GLU A 42 16.28 2.48 10.75
CA GLU A 42 17.61 2.84 10.22
C GLU A 42 17.66 4.27 9.67
N ALA A 43 16.54 4.75 9.12
CA ALA A 43 16.39 6.14 8.67
C ALA A 43 16.21 7.14 9.82
N GLY A 44 16.17 6.69 11.07
CA GLY A 44 16.05 7.53 12.26
C GLY A 44 14.61 7.84 12.69
N PHE A 45 13.60 7.23 12.07
CA PHE A 45 12.22 7.36 12.53
C PHE A 45 11.99 6.49 13.75
N SER A 46 11.17 6.97 14.69
CA SER A 46 10.76 6.25 15.88
C SER A 46 9.28 6.50 16.16
N ASP A 47 8.69 5.66 17.03
CA ASP A 47 7.29 5.77 17.47
C ASP A 47 6.23 5.86 16.33
N PHE A 48 6.52 5.27 15.16
CA PHE A 48 5.69 5.41 13.97
C PHE A 48 4.75 4.23 13.72
N TYR A 49 4.89 3.12 14.45
CA TYR A 49 4.13 1.89 14.21
C TYR A 49 3.58 1.27 15.49
N GLU A 50 2.60 0.39 15.33
CA GLU A 50 1.98 -0.43 16.37
C GLU A 50 1.67 -1.83 15.83
N GLU A 51 1.27 -2.75 16.71
CA GLU A 51 0.84 -4.08 16.29
C GLU A 51 -0.41 -4.01 15.41
N ALA A 52 -0.41 -4.80 14.35
CA ALA A 52 -1.57 -4.98 13.50
C ALA A 52 -2.63 -5.84 14.22
N GLY A 53 -3.90 -5.53 14.00
CA GLY A 53 -5.01 -6.35 14.47
C GLY A 53 -5.03 -7.73 13.79
N GLU A 54 -5.72 -8.69 14.40
CA GLU A 54 -5.80 -10.08 13.92
C GLU A 54 -6.27 -10.18 12.45
N LEU A 55 -7.24 -9.35 12.07
CA LEU A 55 -7.76 -9.34 10.69
C LEU A 55 -6.71 -8.81 9.70
N GLU A 56 -5.98 -7.74 10.05
CA GLU A 56 -4.93 -7.17 9.21
C GLU A 56 -3.81 -8.18 9.01
N LEU A 57 -3.36 -8.83 10.09
CA LEU A 57 -2.37 -9.90 10.03
C LEU A 57 -2.85 -11.06 9.14
N ARG A 58 -4.09 -11.52 9.31
CA ARG A 58 -4.65 -12.61 8.52
C ARG A 58 -4.77 -12.28 7.03
N LEU A 59 -5.15 -11.04 6.70
CA LEU A 59 -5.40 -10.60 5.32
C LEU A 59 -4.15 -10.14 4.58
N THR A 60 -3.10 -9.74 5.31
CA THR A 60 -1.91 -9.11 4.71
C THR A 60 -0.58 -9.78 5.03
N GLY A 61 -0.55 -10.61 6.07
CA GLY A 61 0.68 -11.21 6.60
C GLY A 61 1.57 -10.23 7.39
N ALA A 62 1.16 -8.97 7.53
CA ALA A 62 1.92 -7.95 8.24
C ALA A 62 1.61 -7.98 9.74
N LYS A 63 2.66 -7.93 10.57
CA LYS A 63 2.54 -7.93 12.03
C LYS A 63 2.32 -6.54 12.60
N TYR A 64 2.63 -5.51 11.82
CA TYR A 64 2.60 -4.12 12.26
C TYR A 64 1.79 -3.26 11.28
N ARG A 65 1.36 -2.11 11.77
CA ARG A 65 0.76 -1.05 10.95
C ARG A 65 1.31 0.31 11.35
N MET A 66 1.28 1.24 10.41
CA MET A 66 1.62 2.64 10.65
C MET A 66 0.60 3.24 11.61
N LYS A 67 1.07 4.01 12.59
CA LYS A 67 0.20 4.83 13.43
C LYS A 67 -0.46 5.92 12.60
N LEU A 68 -1.67 6.28 13.02
CA LEU A 68 -2.41 7.41 12.48
C LEU A 68 -2.46 8.52 13.53
N LYS A 69 -2.49 9.76 13.06
CA LYS A 69 -2.87 10.94 13.83
C LYS A 69 -4.36 10.81 14.24
N GLU A 70 -4.79 11.59 15.23
CA GLU A 70 -6.18 11.57 15.72
C GLU A 70 -7.21 11.88 14.61
N ASN A 71 -6.83 12.66 13.60
CA ASN A 71 -7.65 12.99 12.44
C ASN A 71 -7.68 11.88 11.36
N GLY A 72 -7.04 10.73 11.59
CA GLY A 72 -6.97 9.60 10.65
C GLY A 72 -5.94 9.75 9.53
N GLU A 73 -5.07 10.75 9.60
CA GLU A 73 -3.93 10.90 8.69
C GLU A 73 -2.74 10.05 9.11
N CYS A 74 -1.90 9.64 8.17
CA CYS A 74 -0.64 8.99 8.44
C CYS A 74 0.26 9.85 9.34
N ILE A 75 0.95 9.23 10.29
CA ILE A 75 1.89 9.93 11.19
C ILE A 75 3.01 10.69 10.45
N PHE A 76 3.36 10.28 9.23
CA PHE A 76 4.37 10.94 8.39
C PHE A 76 3.82 11.99 7.42
N LEU A 77 2.53 12.31 7.47
CA LEU A 77 1.96 13.34 6.59
C LEU A 77 2.11 14.73 7.21
N GLU A 78 2.89 15.61 6.58
CA GLU A 78 3.05 17.02 6.95
C GLU A 78 2.87 17.90 5.71
N ASP A 79 2.04 18.94 5.80
CA ASP A 79 1.76 19.86 4.68
C ASP A 79 1.44 19.16 3.34
N ASP A 80 0.58 18.14 3.38
CA ASP A 80 0.22 17.27 2.24
C ASP A 80 1.41 16.52 1.60
N ARG A 81 2.53 16.38 2.32
CA ARG A 81 3.73 15.65 1.88
C ARG A 81 4.16 14.61 2.90
N CYS A 82 4.62 13.47 2.40
CA CYS A 82 5.17 12.42 3.25
C CYS A 82 6.62 12.77 3.62
N VAL A 83 6.91 12.96 4.90
CA VAL A 83 8.27 13.27 5.38
C VAL A 83 9.22 12.07 5.27
N ALA A 84 8.68 10.85 5.19
CA ALA A 84 9.43 9.60 5.02
C ALA A 84 9.40 9.07 3.57
N TYR A 85 9.24 9.94 2.57
CA TYR A 85 8.94 9.52 1.17
C TYR A 85 9.98 8.57 0.55
N GLU A 86 11.27 8.81 0.80
CA GLU A 86 12.36 7.96 0.30
C GLU A 86 12.36 6.57 0.97
N TYR A 87 11.92 6.51 2.22
CA TYR A 87 11.92 5.31 3.06
C TYR A 87 10.56 4.59 3.10
N ARG A 88 9.60 5.03 2.26
CA ARG A 88 8.21 4.53 2.21
C ARG A 88 8.11 3.03 2.45
N PRO A 89 7.15 2.53 3.25
CA PRO A 89 6.90 1.10 3.36
C PRO A 89 6.43 0.51 2.03
N ASP A 90 6.50 -0.80 1.89
CA ASP A 90 6.09 -1.49 0.68
C ASP A 90 4.63 -1.22 0.30
N THR A 91 3.75 -1.15 1.31
CA THR A 91 2.35 -0.73 1.12
C THR A 91 2.24 0.63 0.43
N CYS A 92 3.11 1.58 0.76
CA CYS A 92 3.14 2.90 0.14
C CYS A 92 3.85 2.91 -1.22
N ARG A 93 4.83 2.03 -1.46
CA ARG A 93 5.49 1.91 -2.77
C ARG A 93 4.62 1.20 -3.80
N ARG A 94 3.84 0.20 -3.40
CA ARG A 94 2.95 -0.51 -4.32
C ARG A 94 1.71 0.29 -4.69
N TYR A 95 1.21 1.16 -3.80
CA TYR A 95 0.01 1.95 -4.07
C TYR A 95 0.18 2.80 -5.36
N PRO A 96 -0.78 2.78 -6.29
CA PRO A 96 -2.18 2.32 -6.14
C PRO A 96 -2.46 0.88 -6.59
N PHE A 97 -1.44 0.04 -6.70
CA PHE A 97 -1.54 -1.31 -7.24
C PHE A 97 -1.18 -2.40 -6.23
N ILE A 98 -1.67 -3.61 -6.51
CA ILE A 98 -1.14 -4.86 -5.97
C ILE A 98 -0.88 -5.77 -7.16
N VAL A 99 0.38 -6.13 -7.38
CA VAL A 99 0.79 -6.95 -8.51
C VAL A 99 1.18 -8.33 -7.99
N GLY A 100 0.38 -9.33 -8.37
CA GLY A 100 0.70 -10.75 -8.23
C GLY A 100 1.35 -11.30 -9.51
N GLU A 101 1.50 -12.62 -9.58
CA GLU A 101 2.03 -13.28 -10.78
C GLU A 101 0.98 -13.38 -11.89
N ASP A 102 -0.28 -13.60 -11.51
CA ASP A 102 -1.42 -13.88 -12.38
C ASP A 102 -2.58 -12.88 -12.19
N PHE A 103 -2.40 -11.85 -11.36
CA PHE A 103 -3.41 -10.85 -11.11
C PHE A 103 -2.82 -9.46 -10.85
N ILE A 104 -3.61 -8.46 -11.18
CA ILE A 104 -3.36 -7.06 -10.84
C ILE A 104 -4.62 -6.53 -10.16
N LEU A 105 -4.44 -5.89 -9.00
CA LEU A 105 -5.48 -5.12 -8.35
C LEU A 105 -5.14 -3.64 -8.43
N ALA A 106 -6.11 -2.80 -8.78
CA ALA A 106 -5.96 -1.35 -8.91
C ALA A 106 -6.95 -0.62 -7.99
N SER A 107 -6.48 0.39 -7.26
CA SER A 107 -7.32 1.22 -6.38
C SER A 107 -8.20 2.17 -7.20
N ILE A 108 -9.53 2.00 -7.15
CA ILE A 108 -10.50 2.84 -7.88
C ILE A 108 -10.55 4.28 -7.38
N SER A 109 -9.99 4.55 -6.20
CA SER A 109 -10.03 5.87 -5.57
C SER A 109 -8.72 6.66 -5.75
N CYS A 110 -7.72 6.10 -6.44
CA CYS A 110 -6.51 6.85 -6.77
C CYS A 110 -6.75 7.73 -8.02
N PRO A 111 -6.66 9.07 -7.91
CA PRO A 111 -6.87 9.94 -9.07
C PRO A 111 -5.70 9.90 -10.07
N GLY A 112 -4.54 9.38 -9.65
CA GLY A 112 -3.36 9.23 -10.50
C GLY A 112 -3.44 8.07 -11.51
N ILE A 113 -4.44 7.20 -11.43
CA ILE A 113 -4.62 6.11 -12.41
C ILE A 113 -5.19 6.67 -13.71
N LYS A 114 -4.59 6.27 -14.84
CA LYS A 114 -5.03 6.57 -16.21
C LYS A 114 -5.61 5.30 -16.82
N TRP A 115 -6.93 5.16 -16.73
CA TRP A 115 -7.65 3.92 -17.07
C TRP A 115 -7.68 3.59 -18.57
N ASP A 116 -7.43 4.59 -19.40
CA ASP A 116 -7.35 4.52 -20.86
C ASP A 116 -5.91 4.34 -21.39
N GLU A 117 -4.93 4.31 -20.49
CA GLU A 117 -3.52 4.09 -20.81
C GLU A 117 -3.04 2.72 -20.31
N GLU A 118 -1.99 2.18 -20.92
CA GLU A 118 -1.33 0.95 -20.47
C GLU A 118 -0.03 1.31 -19.72
N GLY A 119 0.14 0.74 -18.53
CA GLY A 119 1.26 1.01 -17.63
C GLY A 119 2.23 -0.16 -17.47
N ASP A 120 3.32 0.09 -16.75
CA ASP A 120 4.30 -0.93 -16.37
C ASP A 120 4.02 -1.45 -14.95
N ALA A 121 3.89 -2.77 -14.83
CA ALA A 121 3.64 -3.44 -13.56
C ALA A 121 4.93 -3.72 -12.76
N GLU A 122 6.10 -3.74 -13.41
CA GLU A 122 7.37 -4.16 -12.82
C GLU A 122 7.74 -3.37 -11.54
N PRO A 123 7.61 -2.03 -11.48
CA PRO A 123 7.96 -1.26 -10.29
C PRO A 123 7.15 -1.65 -9.03
N PHE A 124 5.98 -2.26 -9.22
CA PHE A 124 5.04 -2.59 -8.15
C PHE A 124 5.13 -4.06 -7.71
N ARG A 125 5.88 -4.91 -8.41
CA ARG A 125 5.99 -6.36 -8.11
C ARG A 125 6.66 -6.64 -6.77
N GLU A 126 7.89 -6.18 -6.56
CA GLU A 126 8.63 -6.48 -5.33
C GLU A 126 7.97 -5.89 -4.07
N PRO A 127 7.44 -4.65 -4.09
CA PRO A 127 6.63 -4.14 -2.99
C PRO A 127 5.32 -4.92 -2.75
N SER A 128 4.78 -5.60 -3.77
CA SER A 128 3.56 -6.43 -3.64
C SER A 128 3.84 -7.88 -3.21
N LYS A 129 5.09 -8.28 -3.06
CA LYS A 129 5.48 -9.69 -2.89
C LYS A 129 4.85 -10.35 -1.67
N GLU A 130 4.87 -9.71 -0.51
CA GLU A 130 4.33 -10.30 0.71
C GLU A 130 2.79 -10.36 0.69
N ILE A 131 2.14 -9.25 0.32
CA ILE A 131 0.68 -9.19 0.22
C ILE A 131 0.13 -10.15 -0.84
N SER A 132 0.84 -10.32 -1.98
CA SER A 132 0.36 -11.18 -3.08
C SER A 132 0.35 -12.66 -2.70
N LYS A 133 1.33 -13.15 -1.93
CA LYS A 133 1.33 -14.53 -1.40
C LYS A 133 0.09 -14.80 -0.55
N VAL A 134 -0.28 -13.85 0.30
CA VAL A 134 -1.46 -13.96 1.17
C VAL A 134 -2.74 -13.91 0.36
N LEU A 135 -2.83 -12.98 -0.59
CA LEU A 135 -4.01 -12.84 -1.46
C LEU A 135 -4.27 -14.07 -2.32
N ARG A 136 -3.24 -14.72 -2.90
CA ARG A 136 -3.43 -15.99 -3.64
C ARG A 136 -4.12 -17.05 -2.80
N ARG A 137 -3.66 -17.22 -1.56
CA ARG A 137 -4.24 -18.18 -0.61
C ARG A 137 -5.70 -17.86 -0.28
N ILE A 138 -6.04 -16.58 -0.11
CA ILE A 138 -7.38 -16.14 0.30
C ILE A 138 -8.36 -16.13 -0.88
N MET A 139 -7.92 -15.63 -2.03
CA MET A 139 -8.74 -15.48 -3.23
C MET A 139 -8.90 -16.78 -4.02
N ARG A 140 -8.16 -17.84 -3.65
CA ARG A 140 -8.14 -19.16 -4.33
C ARG A 140 -7.79 -19.01 -5.82
N ILE A 141 -6.88 -18.10 -6.12
CA ILE A 141 -6.26 -17.87 -7.44
C ILE A 141 -4.81 -18.31 -7.37
#